data_AF-A0A7C6ZHK8-F1
#
_entry.id   AF-A0A7C6ZHK8-F1
#
_cell.length_a   1.000
_cell.length_b   1.000
_cell.length_c   1.000
_cell.angle_alpha   90.00
_cell.angle_beta   90.00
_cell.angle_gamma   90.00
#
_symmetry.space_group_name_H-M   'P 1'
#
loop_
_entity.id
_entity.type
_entity.pdbx_description
1 polymer ?
#
loop_
_entity_poly.entity_id
_entity_poly.type
_entity_poly.pdbx_seq_one_letter_code
_entity_poly.pdbx_strand_id
1 'polypeptide(L)'
;MDAGRDELLNRIRALQFTAVELGLFLDTHPEDARALADYNAASQELMRLKETYEQRYGPLLDYGFSLSPQSWRWIEEPWPWQVSM
;
A
#
# COMPACT_ATOMS: atom_id res chain seq x y z
N MET A 1 9.37 2.07 18.05
CA MET A 1 8.98 2.05 16.63
C MET A 1 9.93 1.09 15.92
N ASP A 2 9.40 0.14 15.14
CA ASP A 2 10.22 -0.79 14.38
C ASP A 2 10.60 -0.10 13.06
N ALA A 3 11.87 0.25 12.88
CA ALA A 3 12.36 0.96 11.70
C ALA A 3 12.02 0.24 10.39
N GLY A 4 11.94 -1.09 10.41
CA GLY A 4 11.54 -1.89 9.24
C GLY A 4 10.05 -1.75 8.89
N ARG A 5 9.19 -1.48 9.87
CA ARG A 5 7.76 -1.22 9.66
C ARG A 5 7.56 0.13 8.96
N ASP A 6 8.24 1.17 9.46
CA ASP A 6 8.08 2.54 8.96
C ASP A 6 8.64 2.69 7.53
N GLU A 7 9.76 2.05 7.23
CA GLU A 7 10.33 2.00 5.88
C GLU A 7 9.38 1.33 4.88
N LEU A 8 8.80 0.19 5.27
CA LEU A 8 7.85 -0.56 4.44
C LEU A 8 6.58 0.26 4.19
N LEU A 9 6.04 0.93 5.21
CA LEU A 9 4.89 1.84 5.07
C LEU A 9 5.18 3.01 4.15
N ASN A 10 6.34 3.65 4.28
CA ASN A 10 6.71 4.77 3.43
C ASN A 10 6.85 4.34 1.96
N ARG A 11 7.39 3.14 1.71
CA ARG A 11 7.47 2.61 0.35
C ARG A 11 6.09 2.27 -0.24
N ILE A 12 5.18 1.72 0.57
CA ILE A 12 3.78 1.51 0.19
C ILE A 12 3.12 2.84 -0.19
N ARG A 13 3.28 3.89 0.63
CA ARG A 13 2.73 5.23 0.36
C ARG A 13 3.28 5.85 -0.92
N ALA A 14 4.59 5.73 -1.16
CA ALA A 14 5.22 6.23 -2.36
C ALA A 14 4.65 5.56 -3.62
N LEU A 15 4.49 4.22 -3.60
CA LEU A 15 3.90 3.49 -4.72
C LEU A 15 2.41 3.82 -4.92
N GLN A 16 1.64 4.02 -3.84
CA GLN A 16 0.25 4.49 -3.93
C GLN A 16 0.17 5.84 -4.64
N PHE A 17 1.00 6.80 -4.23
CA PHE A 17 1.08 8.10 -4.89
C PHE A 17 1.43 7.96 -6.37
N THR A 18 2.47 7.19 -6.71
CA THR A 18 2.87 6.94 -8.10
C THR A 18 1.75 6.34 -8.94
N ALA A 19 1.03 5.35 -8.43
CA ALA A 19 -0.08 4.72 -9.15
C ALA A 19 -1.22 5.71 -9.40
N VAL A 20 -1.56 6.56 -8.42
CA VAL A 20 -2.58 7.60 -8.58
C VAL A 20 -2.17 8.61 -9.65
N GLU A 21 -0.95 9.15 -9.57
CA GLU A 21 -0.47 10.16 -10.52
C GLU A 21 -0.39 9.61 -11.96
N LEU A 22 0.10 8.37 -12.13
CA LEU A 22 0.16 7.73 -13.44
C LEU A 22 -1.25 7.43 -13.99
N GLY A 23 -2.21 7.06 -13.13
CA GLY A 23 -3.60 6.91 -13.52
C GLY A 23 -4.19 8.21 -14.06
N LEU A 24 -4.02 9.31 -13.32
CA LEU A 24 -4.47 10.64 -13.74
C LEU A 24 -3.78 11.11 -15.03
N PHE A 25 -2.50 10.78 -15.22
CA PHE A 25 -1.80 11.07 -16.47
C PHE A 25 -2.40 10.29 -17.64
N LEU A 26 -2.65 8.98 -17.45
CA LEU A 26 -3.22 8.09 -18.46
C LEU A 26 -4.66 8.47 -18.85
N ASP A 27 -5.44 9.07 -17.95
CA ASP A 27 -6.76 9.62 -18.29
C ASP A 27 -6.70 10.66 -19.42
N THR A 28 -5.56 11.36 -19.55
CA THR A 28 -5.31 12.34 -20.61
C THR A 28 -4.42 11.83 -21.74
N HIS A 29 -3.67 10.75 -21.51
CA HIS A 29 -2.73 10.14 -22.46
C HIS A 29 -2.87 8.60 -22.50
N PRO A 30 -4.03 8.07 -22.91
CA PRO A 30 -4.34 6.63 -22.77
C PRO A 30 -3.45 5.71 -23.61
N GLU A 31 -2.79 6.27 -24.63
CA GLU A 31 -1.95 5.51 -25.56
C GLU A 31 -0.45 5.55 -25.21
N ASP A 32 -0.07 6.23 -24.12
CA ASP A 32 1.32 6.21 -23.63
C ASP A 32 1.65 4.86 -23.01
N ALA A 33 2.22 3.98 -23.84
CA ALA A 33 2.61 2.63 -23.45
C ALA A 33 3.66 2.59 -22.32
N ARG A 34 4.46 3.64 -22.15
CA ARG A 34 5.45 3.70 -21.06
C ARG A 34 4.78 4.02 -19.75
N ALA A 35 3.92 5.03 -19.72
CA ALA A 35 3.14 5.37 -18.53
C ALA A 35 2.26 4.19 -18.07
N LEU A 36 1.69 3.44 -19.02
CA LEU A 36 0.94 2.23 -18.72
C LEU A 36 1.82 1.12 -18.11
N ALA A 37 3.03 0.92 -18.66
CA ALA A 37 3.98 -0.05 -18.11
C ALA A 37 4.43 0.34 -16.69
N ASP A 38 4.72 1.61 -16.46
CA ASP A 38 5.10 2.14 -15.15
C ASP A 38 3.96 2.01 -14.13
N TYR A 39 2.72 2.30 -14.54
CA TYR A 39 1.53 2.13 -13.69
C TYR A 39 1.36 0.67 -13.27
N ASN A 40 1.50 -0.26 -14.22
CA ASN A 40 1.38 -1.69 -13.95
C ASN A 40 2.49 -2.18 -13.02
N ALA A 41 3.73 -1.73 -13.22
CA ALA A 41 4.86 -2.07 -12.36
C ALA A 41 4.66 -1.54 -10.93
N ALA A 42 4.24 -0.28 -10.79
CA ALA A 42 3.94 0.32 -9.49
C ALA A 42 2.79 -0.41 -8.78
N SER A 43 1.73 -0.77 -9.51
CA SER A 43 0.59 -1.51 -8.97
C SER A 43 0.95 -2.91 -8.49
N GLN A 44 1.77 -3.64 -9.25
CA GLN A 44 2.24 -4.98 -8.87
C GLN A 44 3.12 -4.95 -7.62
N GLU A 45 4.09 -4.03 -7.56
CA GLU A 45 4.94 -3.90 -6.37
C GLU A 45 4.14 -3.43 -5.15
N LEU A 46 3.17 -2.53 -5.35
CA LEU A 46 2.27 -2.10 -4.28
C LEU A 46 1.52 -3.29 -3.66
N MET A 47 0.94 -4.17 -4.48
CA MET A 47 0.26 -5.38 -3.98
C MET A 47 1.22 -6.26 -3.16
N ARG A 48 2.43 -6.51 -3.70
CA ARG A 48 3.44 -7.35 -3.05
C ARG A 48 3.91 -6.79 -1.70
N LEU A 49 4.10 -5.47 -1.60
CA LEU A 49 4.51 -4.82 -0.35
C LEU A 49 3.37 -4.79 0.67
N LYS A 50 2.11 -4.58 0.24
CA LYS A 50 0.94 -4.68 1.13
C LYS A 50 0.84 -6.09 1.73
N GLU A 51 0.94 -7.13 0.91
CA GLU A 51 0.96 -8.52 1.40
C GLU A 51 2.12 -8.76 2.40
N THR A 52 3.32 -8.28 2.07
CA THR A 52 4.50 -8.41 2.95
C THR A 52 4.28 -7.70 4.29
N TYR A 53 3.67 -6.51 4.27
CA TYR A 53 3.34 -5.76 5.48
C TYR A 53 2.32 -6.53 6.32
N GLU A 54 1.24 -7.00 5.69
CA GLU A 54 0.16 -7.68 6.40
C GLU A 54 0.59 -9.00 7.03
N GLN A 55 1.45 -9.77 6.37
CA GLN A 55 2.04 -10.98 6.92
C GLN A 55 2.90 -10.73 8.16
N ARG A 56 3.57 -9.57 8.23
CA ARG A 56 4.52 -9.25 9.32
C ARG A 56 3.88 -8.49 10.47
N TYR A 57 3.01 -7.53 10.15
CA TYR A 57 2.53 -6.52 11.09
C TYR A 57 1.02 -6.55 11.29
N GLY A 58 0.30 -7.39 10.55
CA GLY A 58 -1.15 -7.45 10.58
C GLY A 58 -1.80 -6.51 9.56
N PRO A 59 -3.14 -6.54 9.47
CA PRO A 59 -3.88 -5.99 8.35
C PRO A 59 -3.67 -4.48 8.21
N LEU A 60 -3.49 -3.99 6.98
CA LEU A 60 -3.12 -2.60 6.71
C LEU A 60 -4.33 -1.65 6.71
N LEU A 61 -5.52 -2.16 6.36
CA LEU A 61 -6.78 -1.41 6.25
C LEU A 61 -7.86 -2.07 7.09
N ASP A 62 -8.60 -1.27 7.87
CA ASP A 62 -9.73 -1.70 8.70
C ASP A 62 -10.93 -2.26 7.91
N TYR A 63 -10.93 -2.13 6.58
CA TYR A 63 -11.96 -2.64 5.70
C TYR A 63 -11.42 -3.35 4.44
N GLY A 64 -12.17 -4.38 4.01
CA GLY A 64 -12.30 -4.80 2.61
C GLY A 64 -11.21 -5.69 2.00
N PHE A 65 -9.97 -5.66 2.49
CA PHE A 65 -8.84 -6.28 1.76
C PHE A 65 -7.98 -7.27 2.57
N SER A 66 -8.21 -7.39 3.87
CA SER A 66 -7.46 -8.29 4.75
C SER A 66 -8.40 -9.14 5.61
N LEU A 67 -8.15 -10.44 5.68
CA LEU A 67 -8.87 -11.33 6.59
C LEU A 67 -8.32 -11.16 8.01
N SER A 68 -9.20 -11.03 9.01
CA SER A 68 -8.80 -10.99 10.42
C SER A 68 -8.25 -12.36 10.83
N PRO A 69 -6.97 -12.50 11.21
CA PRO A 69 -6.42 -13.79 11.61
C PRO A 69 -6.88 -14.16 13.03
N GLN A 70 -7.78 -15.16 13.18
CA GLN A 70 -8.26 -15.82 14.43
C GLN A 70 -8.58 -14.95 15.68
N SER A 71 -8.47 -13.63 15.57
CA SER A 71 -8.56 -12.61 16.61
C SER A 71 -8.90 -11.29 15.92
N TRP A 72 -9.77 -10.49 16.54
CA TRP A 72 -10.18 -9.18 16.01
C TRP A 72 -9.15 -8.12 16.39
N ARG A 73 -8.11 -7.96 15.57
CA ARG A 73 -6.96 -7.07 15.88
C ARG A 73 -7.24 -5.58 15.71
N TRP A 74 -8.42 -5.20 15.21
CA TRP A 74 -8.80 -3.80 14.99
C TRP A 74 -9.01 -2.98 16.27
N ILE A 75 -9.12 -3.65 17.43
CA ILE A 75 -9.18 -3.02 18.75
C ILE A 75 -7.80 -2.88 19.41
N GLU A 76 -6.73 -3.39 18.79
CA GLU A 76 -5.37 -3.33 19.32
C GLU A 76 -4.68 -2.03 18.85
N GLU A 77 -4.18 -1.24 19.80
CA GLU A 77 -3.37 -0.04 19.54
C GLU A 77 -1.86 -0.38 19.58
N PRO A 78 -1.00 0.32 18.81
CA PRO A 78 -1.31 1.41 17.88
C PRO A 78 -1.68 0.91 16.48
N TRP A 79 -2.61 1.62 15.82
CA TRP A 79 -3.08 1.25 14.49
C TRP A 79 -1.98 1.33 13.41
N PRO A 80 -2.08 0.53 12.34
CA PRO A 80 -1.15 0.54 11.21
C PRO A 80 -0.90 1.93 10.62
N TRP A 81 -1.95 2.75 10.50
CA TRP A 81 -1.93 4.12 9.94
C TRP A 81 -1.71 5.22 10.97
N GLN A 82 -1.72 4.93 12.27
CA GLN A 82 -1.29 5.87 13.31
C GLN A 82 0.25 5.95 13.31
N VAL A 83 0.80 6.60 12.28
CA VAL A 83 2.17 7.10 12.33
C VAL A 83 2.02 8.54 12.82
N SER A 84 2.26 8.78 14.11
CA SER A 84 2.27 10.14 14.65
C SER A 84 3.35 10.95 13.94
N MET A 85 2.97 12.16 13.50
CA MET A 85 3.94 13.24 13.23
C MET A 85 4.82 13.47 14.46
#